data_AF-A0AAQ4E3L8-F1
#
_entry.id   AF-A0AAQ4E3L8-F1
#
_cell.length_a   1.000
_cell.length_b   1.000
_cell.length_c   1.000
_cell.angle_alpha   90.00
_cell.angle_beta   90.00
_cell.angle_gamma   90.00
#
_symmetry.space_group_name_H-M   'P 1'
#
loop_
_entity.id
_entity.type
_entity.pdbx_description
1 polymer ?
#
loop_
_entity_poly.entity_id
_entity_poly.type
_entity_poly.pdbx_seq_one_letter_code
_entity_poly.pdbx_strand_id
1 'polypeptide(L)'
;MTLQDGTDDTANSADSSLKMRSDTIDLADQSLLVDISDALSERDKVKFTVHTKTTLSDFQKPEFSVLRQHEEFIWLHDALEECESYAGFIIPPAPPRPDFDASREKLQKLGEGEGSMTKEEFTKMKQELEAEYLATFKKTVAMHELFLQRLALHPVFRTDSNFHVFLEYEKELSVRGKNKKEKLAGLISHLGKSADDLRLSSTQKDVDEFFEHERNFLTEYHTHVRDATAKADRMTRSHKNVADSYIKISSCLTQLATVESSELEKFFPKVAESFEKARKIEGRVATDEDLKLSDTLRYYMRDTSAAKDLLYRRLRCLANYENANRALERARNKNREVQAAEAAQQEACEKFESISKQAKQELTDFKTRRVNNFRKNLLELVELELKHAKAQVQLLKGSIALLKNEPVKV
;
A
#
# COMPACT_ATOMS: atom_id res chain seq x y z
N MET A 1 -10.82 70.78 8.69
CA MET A 1 -9.61 70.53 9.48
C MET A 1 -8.88 69.38 8.79
N THR A 2 -8.01 69.76 7.84
CA THR A 2 -6.66 69.23 7.55
C THR A 2 -6.21 68.02 8.39
N LEU A 3 -5.63 66.92 7.87
CA LEU A 3 -4.50 66.80 6.92
C LEU A 3 -4.38 65.40 6.27
N GLN A 4 -3.75 65.38 5.09
CA GLN A 4 -3.08 64.26 4.39
C GLN A 4 -1.87 63.71 5.17
N ASP A 5 -1.60 62.40 5.01
CA ASP A 5 -0.29 61.76 4.68
C ASP A 5 -0.50 60.23 4.69
N GLY A 6 0.04 59.37 3.83
CA GLY A 6 0.97 59.47 2.71
C GLY A 6 0.98 58.13 1.95
N THR A 7 1.35 58.17 0.68
CA THR A 7 1.58 57.02 -0.21
C THR A 7 3.07 56.65 -0.29
N ASP A 8 3.32 55.45 -0.83
CA ASP A 8 4.61 54.80 -1.19
C ASP A 8 5.41 54.20 -0.01
N ASP A 9 5.93 52.98 -0.03
CA ASP A 9 6.30 52.06 -1.11
C ASP A 9 6.37 50.62 -0.54
N THR A 10 6.01 49.61 -1.33
CA THR A 10 6.80 48.37 -1.58
C THR A 10 5.93 47.21 -2.08
N ALA A 11 6.10 46.94 -3.38
CA ALA A 11 6.26 45.63 -4.00
C ALA A 11 5.17 44.54 -3.82
N ASN A 12 4.39 44.37 -4.90
CA ASN A 12 3.96 43.10 -5.50
C ASN A 12 4.30 41.81 -4.71
N SER A 13 3.33 41.28 -3.95
CA SER A 13 3.27 39.83 -3.70
C SER A 13 2.22 39.23 -4.62
N ALA A 14 2.68 38.77 -5.78
CA ALA A 14 1.89 37.94 -6.66
C ALA A 14 1.40 36.69 -5.90
N ASP A 15 0.11 36.45 -6.05
CA ASP A 15 -0.60 35.22 -5.77
C ASP A 15 0.15 34.02 -6.37
N SER A 16 0.88 33.29 -5.52
CA SER A 16 1.40 31.96 -5.84
C SER A 16 0.81 30.96 -4.86
N SER A 17 -0.39 30.51 -5.19
CA SER A 17 -0.95 29.24 -4.72
C SER A 17 0.13 28.15 -4.70
N LEU A 18 0.44 27.72 -3.48
CA LEU A 18 1.37 26.65 -3.14
C LEU A 18 0.92 25.33 -3.79
N LYS A 19 1.35 25.10 -5.03
CA LYS A 19 1.55 23.75 -5.56
C LYS A 19 2.61 23.09 -4.68
N MET A 20 2.18 22.24 -3.74
CA MET A 20 3.05 21.25 -3.13
C MET A 20 3.47 20.24 -4.20
N ARG A 21 4.43 20.61 -5.03
CA ARG A 21 5.31 19.66 -5.71
C ARG A 21 6.33 19.23 -4.68
N SER A 22 6.29 17.96 -4.32
CA SER A 22 7.23 17.31 -3.42
C SER A 22 8.56 17.15 -4.16
N ASP A 23 9.40 18.18 -4.13
CA ASP A 23 10.79 18.11 -4.56
C ASP A 23 11.61 17.33 -3.54
N THR A 24 11.92 16.07 -3.89
CA THR A 24 13.18 15.36 -3.61
C THR A 24 13.06 13.95 -4.18
N ILE A 25 13.13 13.85 -5.51
CA ILE A 25 13.52 12.64 -6.21
C ILE A 25 14.57 13.13 -7.19
N ASP A 26 15.75 12.49 -7.19
CA ASP A 26 16.82 12.75 -8.15
C ASP A 26 16.25 12.94 -9.56
N LEU A 27 16.94 13.76 -10.38
CA LEU A 27 16.76 13.89 -11.83
C LEU A 27 17.09 12.56 -12.56
N ALA A 28 16.62 11.43 -12.03
CA ALA A 28 16.65 10.12 -12.63
C ALA A 28 15.63 10.12 -13.76
N ASP A 29 16.16 10.18 -14.98
CA ASP A 29 15.56 9.72 -16.23
C ASP A 29 14.04 9.43 -16.16
N GLN A 30 13.23 10.49 -16.31
CA GLN A 30 11.76 10.38 -16.43
C GLN A 30 11.34 9.83 -17.80
N SER A 31 12.14 8.92 -18.37
CA SER A 31 11.92 8.37 -19.70
C SER A 31 10.67 7.50 -19.79
N LEU A 32 10.16 7.00 -18.67
CA LEU A 32 8.93 6.21 -18.59
C LEU A 32 8.14 6.61 -17.34
N LEU A 33 7.03 7.30 -17.55
CA LEU A 33 6.08 7.71 -16.53
C LEU A 33 4.81 6.87 -16.69
N VAL A 34 4.37 6.27 -15.60
CA VAL A 34 3.16 5.43 -15.57
C VAL A 34 2.29 5.86 -14.40
N ASP A 35 1.02 6.12 -14.68
CA ASP A 35 -0.01 6.47 -13.71
C ASP A 35 -1.34 5.78 -14.05
N ILE A 36 -2.26 5.74 -13.09
CA ILE A 36 -3.62 5.24 -13.30
C ILE A 36 -4.55 6.44 -13.42
N SER A 37 -4.79 6.86 -14.66
CA SER A 37 -5.61 8.03 -15.00
C SER A 37 -7.09 7.87 -14.63
N ASP A 38 -7.60 6.64 -14.65
CA ASP A 38 -8.98 6.31 -14.29
C ASP A 38 -9.07 4.84 -13.85
N ALA A 39 -10.13 4.49 -13.14
CA ALA A 39 -10.47 3.11 -12.89
C ALA A 39 -11.98 2.94 -12.77
N LEU A 40 -12.47 1.77 -13.21
CA LEU A 40 -13.87 1.39 -13.17
C LEU A 40 -14.06 0.12 -12.34
N SER A 41 -14.93 0.17 -11.34
CA SER A 41 -15.38 -1.01 -10.61
C SER A 41 -16.64 -1.58 -11.25
N GLU A 42 -16.55 -2.80 -11.75
CA GLU A 42 -17.66 -3.63 -12.21
C GLU A 42 -18.01 -4.68 -11.14
N ARG A 43 -19.16 -5.36 -11.24
CA ARG A 43 -19.66 -6.28 -10.20
C ARG A 43 -18.61 -7.23 -9.63
N ASP A 44 -17.73 -7.78 -10.46
CA ASP A 44 -16.76 -8.79 -9.97
C ASP A 44 -15.30 -8.38 -10.22
N LYS A 45 -15.06 -7.18 -10.78
CA LYS A 45 -13.76 -6.80 -11.33
C LYS A 45 -13.48 -5.31 -11.18
N VAL A 46 -12.20 -4.95 -11.15
CA VAL A 46 -11.76 -3.56 -11.32
C VAL A 46 -10.91 -3.47 -12.56
N LYS A 47 -11.22 -2.50 -13.42
CA LYS A 47 -10.45 -2.15 -14.60
C LYS A 47 -9.73 -0.84 -14.33
N PHE A 48 -8.42 -0.82 -14.56
CA PHE A 48 -7.54 0.31 -14.39
C PHE A 48 -7.14 0.83 -15.76
N THR A 49 -7.34 2.12 -16.01
CA THR A 49 -6.83 2.81 -17.19
C THR A 49 -5.41 3.24 -16.91
N VAL A 50 -4.47 2.37 -17.28
CA VAL A 50 -3.03 2.59 -17.13
C VAL A 50 -2.59 3.55 -18.22
N HIS A 51 -2.17 4.73 -17.82
CA HIS A 51 -1.66 5.77 -18.70
C HIS A 51 -0.13 5.75 -18.67
N THR A 52 0.48 5.85 -19.85
CA THR A 52 1.93 5.82 -20.01
C THR A 52 2.37 7.01 -20.84
N LYS A 53 3.41 7.71 -20.36
CA LYS A 53 4.18 8.71 -21.12
C LYS A 53 5.63 8.29 -21.16
N THR A 54 6.23 8.30 -22.34
CA THR A 54 7.57 7.77 -22.52
C THR A 54 8.37 8.53 -23.56
N THR A 55 9.68 8.62 -23.34
CA THR A 55 10.67 9.08 -24.32
C THR A 55 11.52 7.92 -24.84
N LEU A 56 11.24 6.68 -24.42
CA LEU A 56 11.94 5.49 -24.89
C LEU A 56 11.49 5.14 -26.30
N SER A 57 12.44 4.87 -27.20
CA SER A 57 12.20 4.53 -28.60
C SER A 57 11.53 3.17 -28.82
N ASP A 58 11.52 2.33 -27.79
CA ASP A 58 11.04 0.95 -27.86
C ASP A 58 9.49 0.89 -27.84
N PHE A 59 8.82 2.00 -27.48
CA PHE A 59 7.38 2.14 -27.55
C PHE A 59 6.94 2.77 -28.89
N GLN A 60 5.80 2.35 -29.41
CA GLN A 60 5.23 2.83 -30.67
C GLN A 60 4.71 4.26 -30.57
N LYS A 61 4.20 4.65 -29.40
CA LYS A 61 3.61 5.96 -29.15
C LYS A 61 4.26 6.60 -27.91
N PRO A 62 4.50 7.93 -27.90
CA PRO A 62 5.07 8.62 -26.74
C PRO A 62 4.07 8.77 -25.59
N GLU A 63 2.77 8.64 -25.86
CA GLU A 63 1.69 8.75 -24.88
C GLU A 63 0.52 7.87 -25.31
N PHE A 64 0.05 7.01 -24.40
CA PHE A 64 -1.06 6.07 -24.65
C PHE A 64 -1.68 5.60 -23.33
N SER A 65 -2.85 4.97 -23.43
CA SER A 65 -3.52 4.34 -22.29
C SER A 65 -4.09 2.98 -22.65
N VAL A 66 -4.03 2.04 -21.72
CA VAL A 66 -4.59 0.69 -21.86
C VAL A 66 -5.43 0.32 -20.65
N LEU A 67 -6.39 -0.58 -20.84
CA LEU A 67 -7.20 -1.13 -19.75
C LEU A 67 -6.56 -2.39 -19.20
N ARG A 68 -6.42 -2.46 -17.88
CA ARG A 68 -5.88 -3.62 -17.16
C ARG A 68 -6.75 -4.04 -15.98
N GLN A 69 -6.83 -5.33 -15.72
CA GLN A 69 -7.51 -5.94 -14.58
C GLN A 69 -6.49 -6.42 -13.56
N HIS A 70 -6.92 -6.56 -12.30
CA HIS A 70 -6.06 -7.00 -11.21
C HIS A 70 -5.29 -8.30 -11.54
N GLU A 71 -5.92 -9.27 -12.19
CA GLU A 71 -5.29 -10.52 -12.62
C GLU A 71 -4.09 -10.31 -13.57
N GLU A 72 -4.10 -9.26 -14.40
CA GLU A 72 -2.99 -8.90 -15.30
C GLU A 72 -1.78 -8.36 -14.52
N PHE A 73 -2.01 -7.64 -13.40
CA PHE A 73 -0.93 -7.21 -12.50
C PHE A 73 -0.29 -8.41 -11.79
N ILE A 74 -1.10 -9.40 -11.40
CA ILE A 74 -0.59 -10.63 -10.77
C ILE A 74 0.23 -11.43 -11.77
N TRP A 75 -0.24 -11.57 -13.02
CA TRP A 75 0.54 -12.21 -14.07
C TRP A 75 1.89 -11.54 -14.30
N LEU A 76 1.90 -10.20 -14.41
CA LEU A 76 3.13 -9.45 -14.59
C LEU A 76 4.10 -9.70 -13.42
N HIS A 77 3.60 -9.61 -12.18
CA HIS A 77 4.41 -9.91 -11.00
C HIS A 77 4.98 -11.34 -11.03
N ASP A 78 4.15 -12.34 -11.30
CA ASP A 78 4.58 -13.75 -11.36
C ASP A 78 5.66 -13.95 -12.44
N ALA A 79 5.48 -13.35 -13.62
CA ALA A 79 6.46 -13.40 -14.71
C ALA A 79 7.81 -12.78 -14.33
N LEU A 80 7.80 -11.68 -13.55
CA LEU A 80 9.02 -11.06 -13.03
C LEU A 80 9.68 -11.94 -11.94
N GLU A 81 8.89 -12.56 -11.05
CA GLU A 81 9.42 -13.42 -9.98
C GLU A 81 10.06 -14.71 -10.53
N GLU A 82 9.48 -15.29 -11.59
CA GLU A 82 9.94 -16.53 -12.23
C GLU A 82 11.15 -16.31 -13.17
N CYS A 83 11.43 -15.07 -13.57
CA CYS A 83 12.53 -14.74 -14.47
C CYS A 83 13.89 -14.92 -13.78
N GLU A 84 14.70 -15.86 -14.26
CA GLU A 84 16.01 -16.14 -13.67
C GLU A 84 16.96 -14.94 -13.70
N SER A 85 16.88 -14.10 -14.74
CA SER A 85 17.71 -12.89 -14.85
C SER A 85 17.38 -11.85 -13.77
N TYR A 86 16.20 -11.95 -13.15
CA TYR A 86 15.75 -11.07 -12.07
C TYR A 86 15.95 -11.67 -10.67
N ALA A 87 16.65 -12.81 -10.56
CA ALA A 87 16.89 -13.49 -9.29
C ALA A 87 17.67 -12.64 -8.27
N GLY A 88 18.47 -11.68 -8.74
CA GLY A 88 19.25 -10.74 -7.91
C GLY A 88 18.51 -9.47 -7.49
N PHE A 89 17.24 -9.29 -7.87
CA PHE A 89 16.49 -8.06 -7.59
C PHE A 89 15.34 -8.24 -6.60
N ILE A 90 14.99 -7.17 -5.87
CA ILE A 90 13.77 -7.12 -5.06
C ILE A 90 12.60 -6.79 -5.98
N ILE A 91 11.79 -7.80 -6.31
CA ILE A 91 10.59 -7.62 -7.11
C ILE A 91 9.57 -6.84 -6.27
N PRO A 92 9.05 -5.69 -6.75
CA PRO A 92 8.04 -4.94 -6.01
C PRO A 92 6.83 -5.82 -5.68
N PRO A 93 6.28 -5.75 -4.46
CA PRO A 93 5.17 -6.61 -4.08
C PRO A 93 3.96 -6.34 -4.97
N ALA A 94 3.31 -7.40 -5.47
CA ALA A 94 2.09 -7.28 -6.27
C ALA A 94 1.04 -6.37 -5.59
N PRO A 95 0.14 -5.66 -6.28
CA PRO A 95 -0.92 -4.95 -5.58
C PRO A 95 -1.87 -5.92 -4.84
N PRO A 96 -2.48 -5.53 -3.70
CA PRO A 96 -3.49 -6.36 -3.05
C PRO A 96 -4.75 -6.46 -3.91
N ARG A 97 -5.47 -7.58 -3.78
CA ARG A 97 -6.75 -7.76 -4.46
C ARG A 97 -7.73 -6.66 -4.02
N PRO A 98 -8.36 -5.95 -4.97
CA PRO A 98 -9.43 -5.03 -4.62
C PRO A 98 -10.59 -5.78 -3.94
N ASP A 99 -11.03 -5.29 -2.79
CA ASP A 99 -12.17 -5.81 -2.04
C ASP A 99 -13.18 -4.69 -1.80
N PHE A 100 -14.36 -4.83 -2.41
CA PHE A 100 -15.46 -3.87 -2.30
C PHE A 100 -16.74 -4.52 -1.77
N ASP A 101 -16.68 -5.80 -1.35
CA ASP A 101 -17.89 -6.57 -1.04
C ASP A 101 -18.63 -5.96 0.14
N ALA A 102 -17.90 -5.61 1.21
CA ALA A 102 -18.48 -4.95 2.37
C ALA A 102 -19.14 -3.58 2.03
N SER A 103 -18.53 -2.81 1.13
CA SER A 103 -19.08 -1.50 0.73
C SER A 103 -20.34 -1.68 -0.13
N ARG A 104 -20.34 -2.67 -1.02
CA ARG A 104 -21.51 -3.01 -1.86
C ARG A 104 -22.67 -3.54 -1.05
N GLU A 105 -22.39 -4.43 -0.08
CA GLU A 105 -23.41 -4.96 0.83
C GLU A 105 -24.06 -3.84 1.64
N LYS A 106 -23.26 -2.89 2.17
CA LYS A 106 -23.78 -1.71 2.87
C LYS A 106 -24.68 -0.84 1.97
N LEU A 107 -24.24 -0.56 0.74
CA LEU A 107 -25.03 0.22 -0.23
C LEU A 107 -26.33 -0.49 -0.63
N GLN A 108 -26.30 -1.81 -0.81
CA GLN A 108 -27.47 -2.61 -1.12
C GLN A 108 -28.48 -2.57 0.04
N LYS A 109 -28.03 -2.83 1.27
CA LYS A 109 -28.87 -2.77 2.47
C LYS A 109 -29.49 -1.38 2.68
N LEU A 110 -28.74 -0.32 2.38
CA LEU A 110 -29.28 1.03 2.43
C LEU A 110 -30.42 1.21 1.41
N GLY A 111 -30.26 0.71 0.18
CA GLY A 111 -31.31 0.75 -0.84
C GLY A 111 -32.56 -0.05 -0.47
N GLU A 112 -32.40 -1.22 0.15
CA GLU A 112 -33.51 -2.03 0.67
C GLU A 112 -34.29 -1.30 1.79
N GLY A 113 -33.63 -0.41 2.53
CA GLY A 113 -34.20 0.41 3.59
C GLY A 113 -34.71 1.79 3.17
N GLU A 114 -34.72 2.14 1.89
CA GLU A 114 -35.09 3.49 1.43
C GLU A 114 -36.48 3.93 1.92
N GLY A 115 -37.44 3.00 1.99
CA GLY A 115 -38.81 3.28 2.44
C GLY A 115 -39.01 3.42 3.96
N SER A 116 -37.99 3.12 4.79
CA SER A 116 -38.09 3.16 6.25
C SER A 116 -37.45 4.37 6.91
N MET A 117 -36.86 5.28 6.12
CA MET A 117 -36.16 6.47 6.61
C MET A 117 -36.58 7.72 5.84
N THR A 118 -36.28 8.90 6.39
CA THR A 118 -36.54 10.16 5.68
C THR A 118 -35.62 10.31 4.47
N LYS A 119 -36.05 11.12 3.49
CA LYS A 119 -35.25 11.39 2.29
C LYS A 119 -33.91 12.03 2.62
N GLU A 120 -33.90 12.91 3.62
CA GLU A 120 -32.71 13.59 4.13
C GLU A 120 -31.73 12.60 4.77
N GLU A 121 -32.22 11.68 5.61
CA GLU A 121 -31.40 10.64 6.25
C GLU A 121 -30.82 9.67 5.22
N PHE A 122 -31.65 9.21 4.27
CA PHE A 122 -31.21 8.34 3.19
C PHE A 122 -30.09 8.98 2.38
N THR A 123 -30.28 10.25 1.99
CA THR A 123 -29.28 11.02 1.22
C THR A 123 -27.96 11.15 1.99
N LYS A 124 -28.03 11.45 3.29
CA LYS A 124 -26.84 11.57 4.16
C LYS A 124 -26.10 10.24 4.28
N MET A 125 -26.80 9.14 4.58
CA MET A 125 -26.20 7.81 4.69
C MET A 125 -25.58 7.35 3.37
N LYS A 126 -26.27 7.60 2.25
CA LYS A 126 -25.77 7.28 0.92
C LYS A 126 -24.46 8.00 0.61
N GLN A 127 -24.40 9.31 0.87
CA GLN A 127 -23.17 10.10 0.67
C GLN A 127 -22.01 9.60 1.53
N GLU A 128 -22.28 9.18 2.78
CA GLU A 128 -21.24 8.63 3.67
C GLU A 128 -20.69 7.30 3.15
N LEU A 129 -21.56 6.39 2.68
CA LEU A 129 -21.14 5.12 2.09
C LEU A 129 -20.39 5.31 0.76
N GLU A 130 -20.84 6.24 -0.09
CA GLU A 130 -20.14 6.60 -1.32
C GLU A 130 -18.74 7.16 -1.04
N ALA A 131 -18.58 7.94 0.03
CA ALA A 131 -17.28 8.44 0.46
C ALA A 131 -16.36 7.32 0.98
N GLU A 132 -16.87 6.37 1.77
CA GLU A 132 -16.12 5.18 2.24
C GLU A 132 -15.67 4.31 1.06
N TYR A 133 -16.58 4.09 0.11
CA TYR A 133 -16.30 3.38 -1.13
C TYR A 133 -15.20 4.08 -1.93
N LEU A 134 -15.32 5.39 -2.16
CA LEU A 134 -14.33 6.18 -2.90
C LEU A 134 -12.96 6.19 -2.23
N ALA A 135 -12.90 6.22 -0.89
CA ALA A 135 -11.64 6.13 -0.16
C ALA A 135 -10.94 4.78 -0.39
N THR A 136 -11.69 3.68 -0.29
CA THR A 136 -11.20 2.32 -0.58
C THR A 136 -10.75 2.19 -2.03
N PHE A 137 -11.48 2.82 -2.94
CA PHE A 137 -11.20 2.84 -4.36
C PHE A 137 -9.88 3.56 -4.67
N LYS A 138 -9.71 4.79 -4.16
CA LYS A 138 -8.47 5.58 -4.31
C LYS A 138 -7.26 4.85 -3.74
N LYS A 139 -7.42 4.20 -2.58
CA LYS A 139 -6.38 3.37 -1.97
C LYS A 139 -5.99 2.20 -2.86
N THR A 140 -6.98 1.52 -3.46
CA THR A 140 -6.73 0.44 -4.43
C THR A 140 -5.94 0.95 -5.63
N VAL A 141 -6.37 2.06 -6.23
CA VAL A 141 -5.68 2.69 -7.37
C VAL A 141 -4.25 3.05 -7.01
N ALA A 142 -4.03 3.73 -5.88
CA ALA A 142 -2.70 4.12 -5.42
C ALA A 142 -1.74 2.92 -5.26
N MET A 143 -2.23 1.78 -4.76
CA MET A 143 -1.41 0.59 -4.60
C MET A 143 -1.05 -0.09 -5.93
N HIS A 144 -1.95 -0.07 -6.91
CA HIS A 144 -1.68 -0.59 -8.25
C HIS A 144 -0.73 0.35 -9.01
N GLU A 145 -0.92 1.66 -8.89
CA GLU A 145 -0.05 2.66 -9.48
C GLU A 145 1.37 2.58 -8.91
N LEU A 146 1.51 2.49 -7.58
CA LEU A 146 2.82 2.37 -6.93
C LEU A 146 3.61 1.15 -7.42
N PHE A 147 2.94 0.02 -7.67
CA PHE A 147 3.58 -1.17 -8.25
C PHE A 147 4.14 -0.86 -9.64
N LEU A 148 3.37 -0.21 -10.52
CA LEU A 148 3.82 0.14 -11.87
C LEU A 148 4.93 1.20 -11.85
N GLN A 149 4.82 2.22 -10.99
CA GLN A 149 5.85 3.25 -10.83
C GLN A 149 7.16 2.65 -10.34
N ARG A 150 7.11 1.66 -9.42
CA ARG A 150 8.30 0.93 -8.98
C ARG A 150 8.99 0.19 -10.12
N LEU A 151 8.23 -0.38 -11.06
CA LEU A 151 8.80 -1.04 -12.24
C LEU A 151 9.36 -0.03 -13.25
N ALA A 152 8.62 1.04 -13.53
CA ALA A 152 9.00 2.08 -14.48
C ALA A 152 10.25 2.87 -14.05
N LEU A 153 10.41 3.12 -12.75
CA LEU A 153 11.59 3.78 -12.19
C LEU A 153 12.81 2.86 -12.08
N HIS A 154 12.62 1.54 -12.14
CA HIS A 154 13.73 0.60 -12.01
C HIS A 154 14.46 0.43 -13.36
N PRO A 155 15.79 0.69 -13.44
CA PRO A 155 16.52 0.69 -14.71
C PRO A 155 16.41 -0.60 -15.53
N VAL A 156 16.23 -1.74 -14.86
CA VAL A 156 16.12 -3.06 -15.50
C VAL A 156 14.68 -3.43 -15.81
N PHE A 157 13.72 -3.14 -14.92
CA PHE A 157 12.33 -3.57 -15.13
C PHE A 157 11.61 -2.71 -16.16
N ARG A 158 12.01 -1.44 -16.30
CA ARG A 158 11.44 -0.53 -17.31
C ARG A 158 11.69 -0.96 -18.75
N THR A 159 12.64 -1.87 -18.99
CA THR A 159 12.95 -2.45 -20.30
C THR A 159 12.46 -3.91 -20.43
N ASP A 160 11.71 -4.41 -19.45
CA ASP A 160 11.20 -5.77 -19.49
C ASP A 160 10.13 -5.94 -20.57
N SER A 161 10.22 -7.04 -21.34
CA SER A 161 9.30 -7.30 -22.45
C SER A 161 7.86 -7.54 -21.99
N ASN A 162 7.64 -8.24 -20.87
CA ASN A 162 6.30 -8.48 -20.36
C ASN A 162 5.71 -7.19 -19.79
N PHE A 163 6.54 -6.33 -19.19
CA PHE A 163 6.10 -5.01 -18.75
C PHE A 163 5.72 -4.11 -19.92
N HIS A 164 6.49 -4.10 -21.01
CA HIS A 164 6.14 -3.36 -22.23
C HIS A 164 4.83 -3.85 -22.84
N VAL A 165 4.64 -5.17 -22.94
CA VAL A 165 3.37 -5.78 -23.36
C VAL A 165 2.24 -5.37 -22.42
N PHE A 166 2.47 -5.37 -21.10
CA PHE A 166 1.51 -4.90 -20.11
C PHE A 166 1.15 -3.42 -20.30
N LEU A 167 2.07 -2.56 -20.73
CA LEU A 167 1.75 -1.15 -20.93
C LEU A 167 1.09 -0.88 -22.28
N GLU A 168 1.56 -1.51 -23.37
CA GLU A 168 1.23 -1.06 -24.73
C GLU A 168 0.15 -1.91 -25.42
N TYR A 169 -0.06 -3.16 -25.02
CA TYR A 169 -1.00 -4.04 -25.73
C TYR A 169 -2.45 -3.56 -25.54
N GLU A 170 -3.09 -3.09 -26.62
CA GLU A 170 -4.40 -2.42 -26.55
C GLU A 170 -5.56 -3.35 -26.15
N LYS A 171 -5.43 -4.66 -26.38
CA LYS A 171 -6.46 -5.64 -26.03
C LYS A 171 -6.23 -6.19 -24.62
N GLU A 172 -7.23 -6.89 -24.09
CA GLU A 172 -7.07 -7.67 -22.86
C GLU A 172 -6.03 -8.77 -23.07
N LEU A 173 -5.08 -8.91 -22.14
CA LEU A 173 -3.99 -9.90 -22.24
C LEU A 173 -4.47 -11.35 -22.16
N SER A 174 -5.79 -11.57 -22.03
CA SER A 174 -6.46 -12.88 -21.97
C SER A 174 -5.80 -13.82 -20.96
N VAL A 175 -5.30 -13.25 -19.86
CA VAL A 175 -4.64 -14.02 -18.81
C VAL A 175 -5.70 -14.73 -18.00
N ARG A 176 -5.63 -16.06 -18.02
CA ARG A 176 -6.52 -16.88 -17.23
C ARG A 176 -6.24 -16.63 -15.75
N GLY A 177 -7.25 -16.15 -15.01
CA GLY A 177 -7.17 -16.05 -13.56
C GLY A 177 -6.92 -17.42 -12.92
N LYS A 178 -6.08 -17.47 -11.88
CA LYS A 178 -5.76 -18.71 -11.15
C LYS A 178 -7.03 -19.35 -10.60
N ASN A 179 -7.29 -20.60 -10.99
CA ASN A 179 -8.44 -21.36 -10.50
C ASN A 179 -8.23 -21.80 -9.03
N LYS A 180 -9.27 -22.33 -8.36
CA LYS A 180 -9.17 -22.74 -6.93
C LYS A 180 -8.06 -23.79 -6.70
N LYS A 181 -7.81 -24.70 -7.65
CA LYS A 181 -6.74 -25.71 -7.54
C LYS A 181 -5.36 -25.09 -7.71
N GLU A 182 -5.18 -24.18 -8.66
CA GLU A 182 -3.92 -23.45 -8.86
C GLU A 182 -3.60 -22.55 -7.67
N LYS A 183 -4.60 -21.91 -7.06
CA LYS A 183 -4.43 -21.17 -5.81
C LYS A 183 -3.96 -22.08 -4.68
N LEU A 184 -4.56 -23.27 -4.55
CA LEU A 184 -4.14 -24.27 -3.54
C LEU A 184 -2.74 -24.83 -3.82
N ALA A 185 -2.41 -25.08 -5.09
CA ALA A 185 -1.06 -25.49 -5.51
C ALA A 185 -0.03 -24.40 -5.19
N GLY A 186 -0.39 -23.12 -5.40
CA GLY A 186 0.40 -21.96 -4.96
C GLY A 186 0.67 -22.02 -3.46
N LEU A 187 -0.35 -22.23 -2.62
CA LEU A 187 -0.18 -22.39 -1.17
C LEU A 187 0.78 -23.53 -0.82
N ILE A 188 0.65 -24.70 -1.46
CA ILE A 188 1.55 -25.85 -1.25
C ILE A 188 2.98 -25.51 -1.68
N SER A 189 3.15 -24.79 -2.80
CA SER A 189 4.46 -24.37 -3.28
C SER A 189 5.13 -23.38 -2.32
N HIS A 190 4.38 -22.46 -1.71
CA HIS A 190 4.89 -21.56 -0.67
C HIS A 190 5.30 -22.31 0.60
N LEU A 191 4.56 -23.35 0.98
CA LEU A 191 4.95 -24.25 2.08
C LEU A 191 6.25 -25.01 1.73
N GLY A 192 6.37 -25.51 0.50
CA GLY A 192 7.58 -26.15 -0.01
C GLY A 192 8.79 -25.22 -0.01
N LYS A 193 8.62 -23.98 -0.50
CA LYS A 193 9.64 -22.92 -0.42
C LYS A 193 10.03 -22.65 1.04
N SER A 194 9.07 -22.55 1.96
CA SER A 194 9.34 -22.29 3.38
C SER A 194 10.11 -23.44 4.06
N ALA A 195 9.77 -24.68 3.74
CA ALA A 195 10.49 -25.85 4.26
C ALA A 195 11.90 -25.95 3.68
N ASP A 196 12.06 -25.67 2.38
CA ASP A 196 13.38 -25.62 1.75
C ASP A 196 14.22 -24.45 2.29
N ASP A 197 13.63 -23.28 2.52
CA ASP A 197 14.30 -22.13 3.14
C ASP A 197 14.77 -22.45 4.56
N LEU A 198 13.93 -23.10 5.38
CA LEU A 198 14.33 -23.56 6.72
C LEU A 198 15.46 -24.60 6.65
N ARG A 199 15.41 -25.52 5.68
CA ARG A 199 16.46 -26.51 5.46
C ARG A 199 17.76 -25.85 4.98
N LEU A 200 17.68 -24.92 4.03
CA LEU A 200 18.84 -24.20 3.50
C LEU A 200 19.44 -23.31 4.58
N SER A 201 18.65 -22.53 5.30
CA SER A 201 19.16 -21.67 6.39
C SER A 201 19.85 -22.45 7.52
N SER A 202 19.47 -23.72 7.75
CA SER A 202 20.13 -24.59 8.73
C SER A 202 21.33 -25.37 8.19
N THR A 203 21.34 -25.74 6.91
CA THR A 203 22.39 -26.59 6.31
C THR A 203 23.44 -25.80 5.52
N GLN A 204 23.07 -24.64 4.99
CA GLN A 204 23.90 -23.76 4.18
C GLN A 204 24.40 -22.59 5.04
N LYS A 205 25.69 -22.62 5.39
CA LYS A 205 26.33 -21.47 6.04
C LYS A 205 26.77 -20.47 4.97
N ASP A 206 26.29 -19.24 5.10
CA ASP A 206 26.78 -18.13 4.29
C ASP A 206 28.04 -17.58 4.96
N VAL A 207 29.18 -17.65 4.27
CA VAL A 207 30.45 -17.12 4.79
C VAL A 207 30.59 -15.62 4.58
N ASP A 208 29.67 -15.01 3.83
CA ASP A 208 29.63 -13.56 3.63
C ASP A 208 28.88 -12.88 4.78
N GLU A 209 29.63 -12.18 5.63
CA GLU A 209 29.12 -11.48 6.82
C GLU A 209 28.01 -10.47 6.49
N PHE A 210 28.05 -9.83 5.32
CA PHE A 210 27.03 -8.86 4.92
C PHE A 210 25.68 -9.55 4.74
N PHE A 211 25.64 -10.66 4.00
CA PHE A 211 24.38 -11.36 3.73
C PHE A 211 23.84 -12.11 4.94
N GLU A 212 24.72 -12.63 5.80
CA GLU A 212 24.30 -13.18 7.09
C GLU A 212 23.64 -12.09 7.97
N HIS A 213 24.27 -10.91 8.07
CA HIS A 213 23.72 -9.79 8.82
C HIS A 213 22.37 -9.34 8.25
N GLU A 214 22.27 -9.10 6.94
CA GLU A 214 21.03 -8.68 6.28
C GLU A 214 19.91 -9.72 6.43
N ARG A 215 20.22 -11.02 6.36
CA ARG A 215 19.21 -12.09 6.59
C ARG A 215 18.65 -12.05 8.00
N ASN A 216 19.53 -11.94 9.00
CA ASN A 216 19.12 -11.89 10.40
C ASN A 216 18.28 -10.63 10.65
N PHE A 217 18.75 -9.48 10.16
CA PHE A 217 18.05 -8.21 10.24
C PHE A 217 16.66 -8.27 9.58
N LEU A 218 16.54 -8.74 8.33
CA LEU A 218 15.26 -8.81 7.63
C LEU A 218 14.29 -9.79 8.28
N THR A 219 14.78 -10.88 8.89
CA THR A 219 13.94 -11.84 9.60
C THR A 219 13.33 -11.23 10.87
N GLU A 220 14.15 -10.56 11.67
CA GLU A 220 13.70 -9.85 12.87
C GLU A 220 12.79 -8.67 12.51
N TYR A 221 13.23 -7.84 11.57
CA TYR A 221 12.46 -6.70 11.08
C TYR A 221 11.10 -7.11 10.50
N HIS A 222 11.04 -8.19 9.70
CA HIS A 222 9.78 -8.69 9.15
C HIS A 222 8.81 -9.11 10.26
N THR A 223 9.31 -9.76 11.31
CA THR A 223 8.50 -10.14 12.48
C THR A 223 7.93 -8.90 13.15
N HIS A 224 8.76 -7.88 13.39
CA HIS A 224 8.32 -6.64 14.01
C HIS A 224 7.32 -5.85 13.17
N VAL A 225 7.57 -5.68 11.86
CA VAL A 225 6.66 -4.92 10.98
C VAL A 225 5.33 -5.65 10.81
N ARG A 226 5.32 -6.99 10.74
CA ARG A 226 4.08 -7.79 10.71
C ARG A 226 3.27 -7.61 12.00
N ASP A 227 3.93 -7.70 13.16
CA ASP A 227 3.26 -7.57 14.44
C ASP A 227 2.76 -6.13 14.67
N ALA A 228 3.54 -5.13 14.22
CA ALA A 228 3.15 -3.72 14.21
C ALA A 228 1.95 -3.47 13.28
N THR A 229 1.94 -4.06 12.08
CA THR A 229 0.81 -4.02 11.15
C THR A 229 -0.46 -4.53 11.82
N ALA A 230 -0.40 -5.70 12.47
CA ALA A 230 -1.55 -6.28 13.15
C ALA A 230 -2.05 -5.41 14.33
N LYS A 231 -1.15 -4.72 15.03
CA LYS A 231 -1.49 -3.77 16.10
C LYS A 231 -2.14 -2.51 15.54
N ALA A 232 -1.58 -1.93 14.48
CA ALA A 232 -2.13 -0.74 13.82
C ALA A 232 -3.53 -1.02 13.25
N ASP A 233 -3.73 -2.17 12.60
CA ASP A 233 -5.05 -2.61 12.12
C ASP A 233 -6.08 -2.73 13.25
N ARG A 234 -5.67 -3.22 14.43
CA ARG A 234 -6.55 -3.28 15.60
C ARG A 234 -6.88 -1.89 16.12
N MET A 235 -5.91 -0.98 16.16
CA MET A 235 -6.11 0.41 16.56
C MET A 235 -7.13 1.11 15.65
N THR A 236 -6.95 1.04 14.33
CA THR A 236 -7.91 1.58 13.35
C THR A 236 -9.31 0.99 13.54
N ARG A 237 -9.43 -0.33 13.79
CA ARG A 237 -10.73 -0.96 14.09
C ARG A 237 -11.35 -0.42 15.38
N SER A 238 -10.55 -0.21 16.42
CA SER A 238 -11.03 0.37 17.68
C SER A 238 -11.59 1.78 17.46
N HIS A 239 -10.90 2.65 16.72
CA HIS A 239 -11.43 3.99 16.39
C HIS A 239 -12.76 3.92 15.63
N LYS A 240 -12.89 3.01 14.65
CA LYS A 240 -14.16 2.76 13.95
C LYS A 240 -15.27 2.32 14.92
N ASN A 241 -14.97 1.40 15.84
CA ASN A 241 -15.94 0.94 16.85
C ASN A 241 -16.36 2.06 17.81
N VAL A 242 -15.45 2.98 18.16
CA VAL A 242 -15.76 4.17 18.97
C VAL A 242 -16.68 5.10 18.20
N ALA A 243 -16.40 5.37 16.92
CA ALA A 243 -17.28 6.15 16.05
C ALA A 243 -18.69 5.52 15.94
N ASP A 244 -18.77 4.20 15.78
CA ASP A 244 -20.04 3.45 15.77
C ASP A 244 -20.78 3.54 17.11
N SER A 245 -20.05 3.63 18.22
CA SER A 245 -20.65 3.83 19.55
C SER A 245 -21.22 5.24 19.68
N TYR A 246 -20.52 6.26 19.18
CA TYR A 246 -21.00 7.64 19.18
C TYR A 246 -22.31 7.81 18.39
N ILE A 247 -22.45 7.18 17.21
CA ILE A 247 -23.72 7.28 16.46
C ILE A 247 -24.87 6.57 17.17
N LYS A 248 -24.61 5.44 17.82
CA LYS A 248 -25.63 4.71 18.60
C LYS A 248 -26.11 5.55 19.77
N ILE A 249 -25.19 6.14 20.53
CA ILE A 249 -25.51 7.04 21.65
C ILE A 249 -26.33 8.23 21.14
N SER A 250 -25.90 8.86 20.05
CA SER A 250 -26.62 9.97 19.42
C SER A 250 -28.07 9.57 19.07
N SER A 251 -28.25 8.44 18.40
CA SER A 251 -29.57 7.93 18.01
C SER A 251 -30.47 7.66 19.22
N CYS A 252 -29.93 7.01 20.26
CA CYS A 252 -30.67 6.76 21.49
C CYS A 252 -31.10 8.06 22.19
N LEU A 253 -30.23 9.08 22.24
CA LEU A 253 -30.56 10.39 22.82
C LEU A 253 -31.66 11.09 22.01
N THR A 254 -31.60 11.05 20.69
CA THR A 254 -32.67 11.59 19.83
C THR A 254 -34.00 10.86 20.07
N GLN A 255 -33.99 9.54 20.22
CA GLN A 255 -35.20 8.77 20.52
C GLN A 255 -35.77 9.10 21.91
N LEU A 256 -34.92 9.22 22.93
CA LEU A 256 -35.36 9.62 24.28
C LEU A 256 -36.05 10.99 24.26
N ALA A 257 -35.54 11.94 23.45
CA ALA A 257 -36.18 13.24 23.29
C ALA A 257 -37.65 13.14 22.84
N THR A 258 -38.01 12.14 22.03
CA THR A 258 -39.39 11.99 21.52
C THR A 258 -40.40 11.51 22.55
N VAL A 259 -39.94 10.95 23.67
CA VAL A 259 -40.79 10.40 24.75
C VAL A 259 -40.81 11.34 25.96
N GLU A 260 -39.79 12.19 26.08
CA GLU A 260 -39.62 13.13 27.18
C GLU A 260 -40.58 14.33 27.04
N SER A 261 -41.11 14.83 28.16
CA SER A 261 -42.07 15.96 28.18
C SER A 261 -41.57 17.16 28.99
N SER A 262 -40.35 17.09 29.50
CA SER A 262 -39.68 18.17 30.23
C SER A 262 -38.72 18.96 29.32
N GLU A 263 -38.03 19.97 29.87
CA GLU A 263 -36.98 20.71 29.14
C GLU A 263 -35.84 19.80 28.62
N LEU A 264 -35.76 18.55 29.10
CA LEU A 264 -34.85 17.54 28.58
C LEU A 264 -35.15 17.16 27.11
N GLU A 265 -36.38 17.33 26.63
CA GLU A 265 -36.75 17.16 25.21
C GLU A 265 -35.84 18.00 24.30
N LYS A 266 -35.49 19.22 24.70
CA LYS A 266 -34.61 20.12 23.94
C LYS A 266 -33.13 19.87 24.22
N PHE A 267 -32.81 19.31 25.39
CA PHE A 267 -31.44 19.05 25.82
C PHE A 267 -30.84 17.83 25.12
N PHE A 268 -31.56 16.71 25.06
CA PHE A 268 -31.04 15.47 24.47
C PHE A 268 -30.58 15.61 23.01
N PRO A 269 -31.32 16.29 22.10
CA PRO A 269 -30.86 16.50 20.73
C PRO A 269 -29.54 17.28 20.63
N LYS A 270 -29.26 18.22 21.55
CA LYS A 270 -27.98 18.98 21.57
C LYS A 270 -26.80 18.11 22.00
N VAL A 271 -27.03 17.21 22.95
CA VAL A 271 -26.03 16.20 23.34
C VAL A 271 -25.84 15.20 22.20
N ALA A 272 -26.91 14.76 21.55
CA ALA A 272 -26.86 13.89 20.38
C ALA A 272 -26.02 14.51 19.25
N GLU A 273 -26.25 15.79 18.91
CA GLU A 273 -25.47 16.52 17.91
C GLU A 273 -23.96 16.56 18.25
N SER A 274 -23.62 16.65 19.54
CA SER A 274 -22.23 16.60 20.00
C SER A 274 -21.59 15.24 19.72
N PHE A 275 -22.32 14.14 19.93
CA PHE A 275 -21.87 12.79 19.58
C PHE A 275 -21.79 12.55 18.07
N GLU A 276 -22.71 13.10 17.26
CA GLU A 276 -22.57 13.06 15.80
C GLU A 276 -21.28 13.75 15.32
N LYS A 277 -20.94 14.90 15.90
CA LYS A 277 -19.70 15.61 15.60
C LYS A 277 -18.48 14.82 16.08
N ALA A 278 -18.54 14.21 17.26
CA ALA A 278 -17.47 13.36 17.79
C ALA A 278 -17.21 12.16 16.88
N ARG A 279 -18.27 11.48 16.41
CA ARG A 279 -18.20 10.41 15.41
C ARG A 279 -17.42 10.82 14.17
N LYS A 280 -17.71 12.00 13.61
CA LYS A 280 -17.02 12.47 12.39
C LYS A 280 -15.53 12.67 12.62
N ILE A 281 -15.15 13.23 13.77
CA ILE A 281 -13.74 13.42 14.12
C ILE A 281 -13.05 12.07 14.33
N GLU A 282 -13.67 11.17 15.08
CA GLU A 282 -13.13 9.83 15.38
C GLU A 282 -12.99 8.97 14.13
N GLY A 283 -13.99 9.00 13.25
CA GLY A 283 -13.92 8.32 11.96
C GLY A 283 -12.79 8.87 11.10
N ARG A 284 -12.53 10.18 11.17
CA ARG A 284 -11.41 10.81 10.46
C ARG A 284 -10.05 10.38 11.02
N VAL A 285 -9.90 10.31 12.35
CA VAL A 285 -8.72 9.74 13.01
C VAL A 285 -8.45 8.34 12.46
N ALA A 286 -9.47 7.48 12.45
CA ALA A 286 -9.35 6.11 11.95
C ALA A 286 -8.84 6.06 10.49
N THR A 287 -9.40 6.89 9.60
CA THR A 287 -9.02 6.92 8.18
C THR A 287 -7.62 7.47 7.96
N ASP A 288 -7.29 8.59 8.61
CA ASP A 288 -6.01 9.28 8.44
C ASP A 288 -4.85 8.43 9.01
N GLU A 289 -5.06 7.75 10.16
CA GLU A 289 -4.11 6.80 10.72
C GLU A 289 -3.97 5.51 9.90
N ASP A 290 -5.07 4.96 9.35
CA ASP A 290 -5.00 3.80 8.46
C ASP A 290 -4.16 4.10 7.22
N LEU A 291 -4.30 5.32 6.68
CA LEU A 291 -3.58 5.78 5.50
C LEU A 291 -2.09 6.00 5.76
N LYS A 292 -1.71 6.60 6.88
CA LYS A 292 -0.31 6.97 7.14
C LYS A 292 0.48 5.92 7.90
N LEU A 293 -0.16 5.21 8.83
CA LEU A 293 0.52 4.20 9.63
C LEU A 293 0.28 2.79 9.08
N SER A 294 -0.98 2.35 9.06
CA SER A 294 -1.31 0.96 8.75
C SER A 294 -0.94 0.59 7.31
N ASP A 295 -1.18 1.47 6.33
CA ASP A 295 -0.78 1.24 4.94
C ASP A 295 0.73 1.20 4.74
N THR A 296 1.46 2.10 5.39
CA THR A 296 2.94 2.10 5.35
C THR A 296 3.49 0.79 5.90
N LEU A 297 2.95 0.33 7.04
CA LEU A 297 3.35 -0.94 7.66
C LEU A 297 2.99 -2.14 6.77
N ARG A 298 1.78 -2.18 6.20
CA ARG A 298 1.36 -3.24 5.25
C ARG A 298 2.26 -3.29 4.03
N TYR A 299 2.60 -2.15 3.44
CA TYR A 299 3.50 -2.09 2.30
C TYR A 299 4.88 -2.66 2.66
N TYR A 300 5.52 -2.18 3.73
CA TYR A 300 6.86 -2.64 4.10
C TYR A 300 6.90 -4.04 4.67
N MET A 301 5.82 -4.55 5.26
CA MET A 301 5.70 -5.97 5.58
C MET A 301 5.88 -6.84 4.32
N ARG A 302 5.28 -6.43 3.21
CA ARG A 302 5.32 -7.15 1.92
C ARG A 302 6.63 -6.91 1.17
N ASP A 303 7.12 -5.68 1.14
CA ASP A 303 8.42 -5.33 0.51
C ASP A 303 9.59 -6.02 1.25
N THR A 304 9.50 -6.18 2.57
CA THR A 304 10.46 -6.98 3.36
C THR A 304 10.36 -8.47 3.02
N SER A 305 9.17 -8.99 2.75
CA SER A 305 9.00 -10.37 2.28
C SER A 305 9.73 -10.57 0.95
N ALA A 306 9.57 -9.64 0.00
CA ALA A 306 10.28 -9.70 -1.28
C ALA A 306 11.81 -9.62 -1.11
N ALA A 307 12.30 -8.81 -0.15
CA ALA A 307 13.72 -8.78 0.20
C ALA A 307 14.23 -10.11 0.79
N LYS A 308 13.41 -10.79 1.59
CA LYS A 308 13.73 -12.16 2.05
C LYS A 308 13.75 -13.16 0.91
N ASP A 309 12.82 -13.05 -0.04
CA ASP A 309 12.76 -13.94 -1.21
C ASP A 309 13.99 -13.76 -2.12
N LEU A 310 14.54 -12.55 -2.22
CA LEU A 310 15.85 -12.30 -2.83
C LEU A 310 16.97 -13.07 -2.11
N LEU A 311 17.06 -12.96 -0.77
CA LEU A 311 18.09 -13.66 0.00
C LEU A 311 17.96 -15.19 -0.11
N TYR A 312 16.74 -15.71 -0.13
CA TYR A 312 16.48 -17.13 -0.38
C TYR A 312 16.95 -17.58 -1.76
N ARG A 313 16.63 -16.81 -2.82
CA ARG A 313 17.11 -17.10 -4.20
C ARG A 313 18.64 -17.09 -4.28
N ARG A 314 19.30 -16.14 -3.62
CA ARG A 314 20.77 -16.09 -3.52
C ARG A 314 21.33 -17.30 -2.77
N LEU A 315 20.76 -17.66 -1.62
CA LEU A 315 21.21 -18.80 -0.81
C LEU A 315 21.08 -20.12 -1.57
N ARG A 316 20.03 -20.26 -2.38
CA ARG A 316 19.87 -21.42 -3.28
C ARG A 316 20.96 -21.47 -4.35
N CYS A 317 21.38 -20.32 -4.90
CA CYS A 317 22.49 -20.27 -5.85
C CYS A 317 23.82 -20.64 -5.19
N LEU A 318 24.06 -20.24 -3.94
CA LEU A 318 25.22 -20.68 -3.16
C LEU A 318 25.22 -22.20 -2.98
N ALA A 319 24.09 -22.79 -2.58
CA ALA A 319 23.96 -24.23 -2.42
C ALA A 319 24.22 -24.99 -3.75
N ASN A 320 23.70 -24.47 -4.87
CA ASN A 320 23.94 -25.03 -6.20
C ASN A 320 25.43 -24.96 -6.58
N TYR A 321 26.08 -23.82 -6.33
CA TYR A 321 27.51 -23.63 -6.56
C TYR A 321 28.37 -24.61 -5.76
N GLU A 322 28.12 -24.77 -4.46
CA GLU A 322 28.86 -25.74 -3.65
C GLU A 322 28.62 -27.19 -4.08
N ASN A 323 27.40 -27.51 -4.49
CA ASN A 323 27.10 -28.84 -5.02
C ASN A 323 27.83 -29.11 -6.34
N ALA A 324 27.92 -28.11 -7.23
CA ALA A 324 28.71 -28.19 -8.45
C ALA A 324 30.21 -28.35 -8.14
N ASN A 325 30.73 -27.64 -7.14
CA ASN A 325 32.11 -27.79 -6.68
C ASN A 325 32.41 -29.22 -6.17
N ARG A 326 31.54 -29.78 -5.32
CA ARG A 326 31.66 -31.19 -4.86
C ARG A 326 31.51 -32.20 -6.01
N ALA A 327 30.68 -31.90 -7.01
CA ALA A 327 30.55 -32.74 -8.20
C ALA A 327 31.84 -32.74 -9.03
N LEU A 328 32.44 -31.56 -9.22
CA LEU A 328 33.73 -31.39 -9.89
C LEU A 328 34.86 -32.15 -9.20
N GLU A 329 34.97 -32.06 -7.87
CA GLU A 329 35.96 -32.83 -7.10
C GLU A 329 35.80 -34.34 -7.30
N ARG A 330 34.55 -34.84 -7.33
CA ARG A 330 34.27 -36.25 -7.60
C ARG A 330 34.61 -36.66 -9.04
N ALA A 331 34.36 -35.79 -10.01
CA ALA A 331 34.70 -36.02 -11.42
C ALA A 331 36.23 -36.10 -11.60
N ARG A 332 36.97 -35.17 -10.97
CA ARG A 332 38.45 -35.17 -10.93
C ARG A 332 39.00 -36.45 -10.29
N ASN A 333 38.48 -36.86 -9.13
CA ASN A 333 38.93 -38.08 -8.46
C ASN A 333 38.66 -39.36 -9.27
N LYS A 334 37.62 -39.37 -10.10
CA LYS A 334 37.28 -40.50 -10.98
C LYS A 334 37.89 -40.40 -12.38
N ASN A 335 38.58 -39.30 -12.70
CA ASN A 335 39.08 -38.97 -14.04
C ASN A 335 38.02 -39.15 -15.15
N ARG A 336 36.77 -38.80 -14.86
CA ARG A 336 35.63 -38.97 -15.78
C ARG A 336 34.77 -37.72 -15.80
N GLU A 337 34.39 -37.29 -17.00
CA GLU A 337 33.46 -36.15 -17.21
C GLU A 337 33.93 -34.83 -16.56
N VAL A 338 35.24 -34.65 -16.39
CA VAL A 338 35.83 -33.48 -15.70
C VAL A 338 35.45 -32.17 -16.39
N GLN A 339 35.60 -32.08 -17.71
CA GLN A 339 35.29 -30.85 -18.46
C GLN A 339 33.83 -30.40 -18.31
N ALA A 340 32.88 -31.34 -18.30
CA ALA A 340 31.47 -31.03 -18.12
C ALA A 340 31.18 -30.53 -16.68
N ALA A 341 31.82 -31.15 -15.69
CA ALA A 341 31.69 -30.71 -14.30
C ALA A 341 32.37 -29.35 -14.04
N GLU A 342 33.47 -29.05 -14.74
CA GLU A 342 34.13 -27.74 -14.70
C GLU A 342 33.23 -26.65 -15.30
N ALA A 343 32.63 -26.89 -16.47
CA ALA A 343 31.70 -25.95 -17.08
C ALA A 343 30.48 -25.67 -16.17
N ALA A 344 29.90 -26.71 -15.58
CA ALA A 344 28.75 -26.56 -14.67
C ALA A 344 29.10 -25.81 -13.37
N GLN A 345 30.30 -26.03 -12.83
CA GLN A 345 30.78 -25.30 -11.66
C GLN A 345 31.05 -23.83 -11.98
N GLN A 346 31.64 -23.55 -13.15
CA GLN A 346 31.89 -22.19 -13.62
C GLN A 346 30.57 -21.41 -13.80
N GLU A 347 29.58 -22.01 -14.48
CA GLU A 347 28.25 -21.40 -14.66
C GLU A 347 27.56 -21.10 -13.32
N ALA A 348 27.61 -22.05 -12.38
CA ALA A 348 27.04 -21.86 -11.04
C ALA A 348 27.76 -20.75 -10.25
N CYS A 349 29.08 -20.64 -10.41
CA CYS A 349 29.90 -19.58 -9.81
C CYS A 349 29.47 -18.21 -10.34
N GLU A 350 29.47 -18.03 -11.66
CA GLU A 350 29.12 -16.78 -12.33
C GLU A 350 27.69 -16.33 -11.96
N LYS A 351 26.74 -17.27 -11.92
CA LYS A 351 25.36 -16.99 -11.50
C LYS A 351 25.30 -16.53 -10.03
N PHE A 352 26.01 -17.20 -9.13
CA PHE A 352 26.05 -16.82 -7.71
C PHE A 352 26.71 -15.44 -7.49
N GLU A 353 27.82 -15.16 -8.17
CA GLU A 353 28.52 -13.87 -8.09
C GLU A 353 27.65 -12.73 -8.64
N SER A 354 27.01 -12.93 -9.78
CA SER A 354 26.12 -11.95 -10.40
C SER A 354 24.93 -11.60 -9.49
N ILE A 355 24.24 -12.61 -8.97
CA ILE A 355 23.12 -12.42 -8.03
C ILE A 355 23.60 -11.74 -6.75
N SER A 356 24.76 -12.12 -6.22
CA SER A 356 25.32 -11.49 -5.01
C SER A 356 25.61 -10.01 -5.23
N LYS A 357 26.20 -9.63 -6.36
CA LYS A 357 26.48 -8.23 -6.70
C LYS A 357 25.18 -7.41 -6.76
N GLN A 358 24.17 -7.90 -7.47
CA GLN A 358 22.88 -7.22 -7.60
C GLN A 358 22.16 -7.13 -6.25
N ALA A 359 22.11 -8.23 -5.50
CA ALA A 359 21.42 -8.29 -4.22
C ALA A 359 21.97 -7.29 -3.21
N LYS A 360 23.29 -7.10 -3.17
CA LYS A 360 23.94 -6.13 -2.28
C LYS A 360 23.50 -4.69 -2.57
N GLN A 361 23.40 -4.33 -3.84
CA GLN A 361 22.89 -3.03 -4.26
C GLN A 361 21.42 -2.87 -3.86
N GLU A 362 20.58 -3.86 -4.17
CA GLU A 362 19.15 -3.81 -3.89
C GLU A 362 18.81 -3.75 -2.40
N LEU A 363 19.53 -4.46 -1.55
CA LEU A 363 19.36 -4.39 -0.09
C LEU A 363 19.73 -2.99 0.45
N THR A 364 20.76 -2.37 -0.13
CA THR A 364 21.17 -0.99 0.20
C THR A 364 20.07 0.00 -0.22
N ASP A 365 19.56 -0.12 -1.44
CA ASP A 365 18.49 0.74 -1.96
C ASP A 365 17.18 0.54 -1.20
N PHE A 366 16.85 -0.70 -0.85
CA PHE A 366 15.72 -1.04 0.02
C PHE A 366 15.81 -0.32 1.37
N LYS A 367 16.98 -0.35 2.02
CA LYS A 367 17.20 0.34 3.30
C LYS A 367 16.93 1.83 3.17
N THR A 368 17.49 2.49 2.15
CA THR A 368 17.32 3.93 1.89
C THR A 368 15.86 4.27 1.62
N ARG A 369 15.22 3.57 0.67
CA ARG A 369 13.79 3.76 0.32
C ARG A 369 12.90 3.61 1.55
N ARG A 370 13.13 2.56 2.34
CA ARG A 370 12.37 2.27 3.56
C ARG A 370 12.46 3.40 4.58
N VAL A 371 13.68 3.82 4.93
CA VAL A 371 13.89 4.86 5.94
C VAL A 371 13.22 6.17 5.52
N ASN A 372 13.38 6.56 4.25
CA ASN A 372 12.79 7.81 3.72
C ASN A 372 11.26 7.78 3.77
N ASN A 373 10.65 6.66 3.37
CA ASN A 373 9.20 6.54 3.33
C ASN A 373 8.58 6.48 4.73
N PHE A 374 9.18 5.72 5.66
CA PHE A 374 8.74 5.73 7.07
C PHE A 374 8.86 7.12 7.68
N ARG A 375 10.00 7.80 7.47
CA ARG A 375 10.18 9.17 7.97
C ARG A 375 9.08 10.10 7.47
N LYS A 376 8.80 10.10 6.16
CA LYS A 376 7.75 10.91 5.56
C LYS A 376 6.38 10.64 6.19
N ASN A 377 5.96 9.37 6.21
CA ASN A 377 4.62 9.02 6.68
C ASN A 377 4.44 9.22 8.19
N LEU A 378 5.47 9.01 9.00
CA LEU A 378 5.40 9.27 10.44
C LEU A 378 5.32 10.77 10.76
N LEU A 379 6.01 11.62 10.00
CA LEU A 379 5.87 13.07 10.14
C LEU A 379 4.46 13.53 9.78
N GLU A 380 3.94 13.08 8.62
CA GLU A 380 2.58 13.39 8.19
C GLU A 380 1.53 12.86 9.18
N LEU A 381 1.76 11.68 9.79
CA LEU A 381 0.90 11.13 10.84
C LEU A 381 0.83 12.06 12.06
N VAL A 382 1.97 12.52 12.56
CA VAL A 382 2.01 13.42 13.73
C VAL A 382 1.29 14.74 13.45
N GLU A 383 1.43 15.28 12.24
CA GLU A 383 0.69 16.48 11.82
C GLU A 383 -0.82 16.27 11.84
N LEU A 384 -1.27 15.09 11.39
CA LEU A 384 -2.69 14.71 11.41
C LEU A 384 -3.17 14.51 12.86
N GLU A 385 -2.44 13.79 13.70
CA GLU A 385 -2.76 13.60 15.12
C GLU A 385 -2.93 14.94 15.86
N LEU A 386 -2.02 15.90 15.64
CA LEU A 386 -2.13 17.25 16.19
C LEU A 386 -3.39 17.98 15.70
N LYS A 387 -3.74 17.82 14.43
CA LYS A 387 -4.96 18.38 13.85
C LYS A 387 -6.21 17.74 14.47
N HIS A 388 -6.23 16.43 14.66
CA HIS A 388 -7.33 15.71 15.30
C HIS A 388 -7.50 16.13 16.75
N ALA A 389 -6.42 16.18 17.53
CA ALA A 389 -6.46 16.61 18.93
C ALA A 389 -7.03 18.03 19.07
N LYS A 390 -6.59 18.97 18.21
CA LYS A 390 -7.15 20.33 18.15
C LYS A 390 -8.65 20.31 17.84
N ALA A 391 -9.09 19.52 16.87
CA ALA A 391 -10.50 19.39 16.51
C ALA A 391 -11.34 18.83 17.65
N GLN A 392 -10.86 17.80 18.36
CA GLN A 392 -11.52 17.22 19.53
C GLN A 392 -11.66 18.24 20.66
N VAL A 393 -10.61 19.01 20.97
CA VAL A 393 -10.65 20.07 21.99
C VAL A 393 -11.67 21.14 21.62
N GLN A 394 -11.72 21.58 20.36
CA GLN A 394 -12.69 22.59 19.91
C GLN A 394 -14.12 22.06 19.99
N LEU A 395 -14.35 20.80 19.61
CA LEU A 395 -15.65 20.15 19.75
C LEU A 395 -16.09 20.15 21.21
N LEU A 396 -15.26 19.65 22.13
CA LEU A 396 -15.61 19.55 23.55
C LEU A 396 -15.93 20.92 24.16
N LYS A 397 -15.12 21.95 23.85
CA LYS A 397 -15.41 23.33 24.28
C LYS A 397 -16.74 23.83 23.74
N GLY A 398 -17.01 23.61 22.46
CA GLY A 398 -18.26 23.97 21.81
C GLY A 398 -19.46 23.27 22.44
N SER A 399 -19.37 21.96 22.67
CA SER A 399 -20.41 21.17 23.34
C SER A 399 -20.70 21.68 24.74
N ILE A 400 -19.66 21.95 25.55
CA ILE A 400 -19.86 22.49 26.90
C ILE A 400 -20.54 23.85 26.87
N ALA A 401 -20.12 24.74 25.95
CA ALA A 401 -20.73 26.06 25.82
C ALA A 401 -22.20 25.98 25.39
N LEU A 402 -22.53 25.09 24.44
CA LEU A 402 -23.90 24.84 23.99
C LEU A 402 -24.81 24.37 25.13
N LEU A 403 -24.30 23.46 25.98
CA LEU A 403 -25.08 22.92 27.10
C LEU A 403 -25.24 23.92 28.24
N LYS A 404 -24.24 24.78 28.50
CA LYS A 404 -24.33 25.82 29.55
C LYS A 404 -25.39 26.88 29.27
N ASN A 405 -25.70 27.12 28.00
CA ASN A 405 -26.72 28.11 27.61
C ASN A 405 -28.16 27.58 27.69
N GLU A 406 -28.37 26.33 28.12
CA GLU A 406 -29.66 25.68 28.32
C GLU A 406 -29.74 25.06 29.73
N PRO A 407 -29.90 25.88 30.78
CA PRO A 407 -30.03 25.35 32.13
C PRO A 407 -31.35 24.56 32.25
N VAL A 408 -31.23 23.24 32.38
CA VAL A 408 -32.36 22.39 32.80
C VAL A 408 -32.69 22.81 34.23
N LYS A 409 -33.85 23.44 34.45
CA LYS A 409 -34.35 23.68 35.80
C LYS A 409 -34.76 22.33 36.38
N VAL A 410 -33.97 21.85 37.35
CA VAL A 410 -34.25 20.63 38.12
C VAL A 410 -35.44 20.84 39.03
#